data_AF-A0A956B1U3-F1
#
_entry.id   AF-A0A956B1U3-F1
#
_cell.length_a   1.000
_cell.length_b   1.000
_cell.length_c   1.000
_cell.angle_alpha   90.00
_cell.angle_beta   90.00
_cell.angle_gamma   90.00
#
_symmetry.space_group_name_H-M   'P 1'
#
loop_
_entity.id
_entity.type
_entity.pdbx_description
1 polymer ?
#
loop_
_entity_poly.entity_id
_entity_poly.type
_entity_poly.pdbx_seq_one_letter_code
_entity_poly.pdbx_strand_id
1 'polypeptide(L)'
;GIAPEMTGAMSHEELDRVLRDLFVRVAKKEIDDLDRGDPERAEAMLLKAHKLRHTTALEDRELLDMLGDVSFRRGLLEVRGVQERFDEAVREFRMAARRGSLRFKNADQWATVIARQRDEIRQLARTSGLDPDRVLARQSNDFKGLLPPLPTEPAPAAEPTPAKAPDAGAP
;
A
#
# COMPACT_ATOMS: atom_id res chain seq x y z
N GLY A 1 19.04 -20.80 -9.91
CA GLY A 1 18.12 -20.42 -10.99
C GLY A 1 17.25 -21.61 -11.28
N ILE A 2 15.93 -21.45 -11.32
CA ILE A 2 15.02 -22.52 -11.72
C ILE A 2 14.80 -22.32 -13.21
N ALA A 3 15.42 -23.18 -14.02
CA ALA A 3 15.17 -23.23 -15.45
C ALA A 3 13.90 -24.07 -15.68
N PRO A 4 12.93 -23.61 -16.49
CA PRO A 4 11.79 -24.44 -16.86
C PRO A 4 12.26 -25.56 -17.81
N GLU A 5 12.03 -26.82 -17.44
CA GLU A 5 12.18 -27.96 -18.33
C GLU A 5 11.11 -27.88 -19.43
N MET A 6 11.53 -27.55 -20.65
CA MET A 6 10.66 -27.42 -21.82
C MET A 6 10.54 -28.77 -22.54
N THR A 7 9.62 -29.62 -22.10
CA THR A 7 9.23 -30.84 -22.82
C THR A 7 7.88 -30.63 -23.51
N GLY A 8 7.90 -30.39 -24.83
CA GLY A 8 6.73 -30.22 -25.70
C GLY A 8 6.56 -28.80 -26.23
N ALA A 9 6.06 -28.66 -27.46
CA ALA A 9 5.68 -27.36 -28.03
C ALA A 9 4.45 -26.82 -27.29
N MET A 10 4.71 -26.06 -26.23
CA MET A 10 3.69 -25.41 -25.41
C MET A 10 2.90 -24.39 -26.25
N SER A 11 1.58 -24.39 -26.12
CA SER A 11 0.73 -23.37 -26.76
C SER A 11 0.98 -21.98 -26.15
N HIS A 12 0.63 -20.92 -26.89
CA HIS A 12 0.76 -19.55 -26.37
C HIS A 12 -0.06 -19.31 -25.09
N GLU A 13 -1.22 -19.94 -24.96
CA GLU A 13 -2.05 -19.85 -23.76
C GLU A 13 -1.40 -20.54 -22.56
N GLU A 14 -0.83 -21.73 -22.75
CA GLU A 14 -0.11 -22.45 -21.70
C GLU A 14 1.15 -21.69 -21.27
N LEU A 15 1.87 -21.08 -22.22
CA LEU A 15 3.03 -20.26 -21.92
C LEU A 15 2.66 -19.03 -21.08
N ASP A 16 1.60 -18.30 -21.46
CA ASP A 16 1.12 -17.14 -20.70
C ASP A 16 0.71 -17.56 -19.28
N ARG A 17 0.02 -18.70 -19.12
CA ARG A 17 -0.36 -19.23 -17.81
C ARG A 17 0.87 -19.52 -16.94
N VAL A 18 1.86 -20.23 -17.48
CA VAL A 18 3.09 -20.57 -16.75
C VAL A 18 3.88 -19.30 -16.36
N LEU A 19 3.99 -18.33 -17.28
CA LEU A 19 4.69 -17.07 -17.02
C LEU A 19 3.98 -16.25 -15.93
N ARG A 20 2.66 -16.17 -15.98
CA ARG A 20 1.86 -15.50 -14.96
C ARG A 20 2.09 -16.11 -13.59
N ASP A 21 1.98 -17.43 -13.47
CA ASP A 21 2.16 -18.14 -12.20
C ASP A 21 3.58 -17.93 -11.65
N LEU A 22 4.58 -17.90 -12.53
CA LEU A 22 5.95 -17.57 -12.16
C LEU A 22 6.06 -16.13 -11.63
N PHE A 23 5.52 -15.15 -12.35
CA PHE A 23 5.57 -13.75 -11.95
C PHE A 23 4.85 -13.51 -10.63
N VAL A 24 3.65 -14.06 -10.45
CA VAL A 24 2.88 -13.97 -9.20
C VAL A 24 3.63 -14.61 -8.05
N ARG A 25 4.27 -15.77 -8.27
CA ARG A 25 5.07 -16.44 -7.23
C ARG A 25 6.27 -15.61 -6.81
N VAL A 26 6.97 -15.00 -7.77
CA VAL A 26 8.09 -14.09 -7.47
C VAL A 26 7.56 -12.88 -6.70
N ALA A 27 6.47 -12.25 -7.15
CA ALA A 27 5.88 -11.10 -6.47
C ALA A 27 5.49 -11.43 -5.01
N LYS A 28 4.77 -12.53 -4.78
CA LYS A 28 4.39 -12.98 -3.42
C LYS A 28 5.61 -13.17 -2.53
N LYS A 29 6.68 -13.79 -3.05
CA LYS A 29 7.92 -13.96 -2.30
C LYS A 29 8.54 -12.61 -1.91
N GLU A 30 8.58 -11.65 -2.82
CA GLU A 30 9.12 -10.30 -2.55
C GLU A 30 8.23 -9.53 -1.55
N ILE A 31 6.91 -9.76 -1.56
CA ILE A 31 5.97 -9.13 -0.62
C ILE A 31 6.10 -9.73 0.79
N ASP A 32 6.27 -11.05 0.88
CA ASP A 32 6.32 -11.80 2.15
C ASP A 32 7.68 -11.67 2.86
N ASP A 33 8.76 -11.32 2.14
CA ASP A 33 10.08 -11.04 2.72
C ASP A 33 10.11 -9.62 3.30
N LEU A 34 9.72 -9.47 4.56
CA LEU A 34 9.59 -8.17 5.23
C LEU A 34 10.93 -7.45 5.48
N ASP A 35 12.04 -8.19 5.54
CA ASP A 35 13.35 -7.65 5.86
C ASP A 35 14.18 -7.33 4.61
N ARG A 36 13.97 -8.09 3.52
CA ARG A 36 14.78 -8.00 2.29
C ARG A 36 13.97 -7.94 1.00
N GLY A 37 12.65 -7.97 1.10
CA GLY A 37 11.76 -7.90 -0.03
C GLY A 37 11.91 -6.60 -0.79
N ASP A 38 11.82 -6.71 -2.11
CA ASP A 38 11.88 -5.58 -3.02
C ASP A 38 10.46 -5.28 -3.56
N PRO A 39 9.73 -4.31 -2.99
CA PRO A 39 8.38 -3.97 -3.44
C PRO A 39 8.36 -3.45 -4.88
N GLU A 40 9.44 -2.81 -5.35
CA GLU A 40 9.54 -2.34 -6.74
C GLU A 40 9.63 -3.54 -7.69
N ARG A 41 10.40 -4.56 -7.30
CA ARG A 41 10.47 -5.82 -8.04
C ARG A 41 9.14 -6.57 -8.01
N ALA A 42 8.45 -6.61 -6.87
CA ALA A 42 7.13 -7.22 -6.76
C ALA A 42 6.13 -6.56 -7.72
N GLU A 43 6.07 -5.22 -7.72
CA GLU A 43 5.26 -4.42 -8.63
C GLU A 43 5.59 -4.75 -10.09
N ALA A 44 6.88 -4.75 -10.44
CA ALA A 44 7.34 -5.04 -11.80
C ALA A 44 6.92 -6.44 -12.28
N MET A 45 6.92 -7.45 -11.40
CA MET A 45 6.45 -8.79 -11.75
C MET A 45 4.93 -8.83 -11.93
N LEU A 46 4.16 -8.18 -11.06
CA LEU A 46 2.70 -8.12 -11.17
C LEU A 46 2.25 -7.36 -12.42
N LEU A 47 2.92 -6.26 -12.78
CA LEU A 47 2.67 -5.54 -14.03
C LEU A 47 2.99 -6.36 -15.27
N LYS A 48 3.99 -7.26 -15.20
CA LYS A 48 4.27 -8.20 -16.30
C LYS A 48 3.17 -9.26 -16.39
N ALA A 49 2.72 -9.80 -15.26
CA ALA A 49 1.62 -10.75 -15.20
C ALA A 49 0.32 -10.16 -15.76
N HIS A 50 0.01 -8.90 -15.44
CA HIS A 50 -1.21 -8.22 -15.89
C HIS A 50 -1.22 -7.87 -17.39
N LYS A 51 -0.06 -7.88 -18.06
CA LYS A 51 0.04 -7.62 -19.50
C LYS A 51 -0.14 -8.87 -20.38
N LEU A 52 -0.28 -10.05 -19.78
CA LEU A 52 -0.46 -11.30 -20.51
C LEU A 52 -1.87 -11.36 -21.09
N ARG A 53 -2.02 -11.92 -22.29
CA ARG A 53 -3.28 -11.81 -23.06
C ARG A 53 -4.37 -12.74 -22.56
N HIS A 54 -3.99 -13.76 -21.81
CA HIS A 54 -4.86 -14.83 -21.34
C HIS A 54 -5.06 -14.77 -19.82
N THR A 55 -5.60 -13.65 -19.33
CA THR A 55 -6.10 -13.53 -17.95
C THR A 55 -7.62 -13.59 -17.90
N THR A 56 -8.15 -14.32 -16.93
CA THR A 56 -9.57 -14.31 -16.59
C THR A 56 -9.89 -13.09 -15.73
N ALA A 57 -11.16 -12.70 -15.68
CA ALA A 57 -11.60 -11.59 -14.83
C ALA A 57 -11.31 -11.82 -13.32
N LEU A 58 -11.27 -13.08 -12.88
CA LEU A 58 -10.90 -13.41 -11.50
C LEU A 58 -9.40 -13.18 -11.27
N GLU A 59 -8.55 -13.67 -12.18
CA GLU A 59 -7.09 -13.50 -12.11
C GLU A 59 -6.70 -12.01 -12.20
N ASP A 60 -7.37 -11.22 -13.04
CA ASP A 60 -7.15 -9.78 -13.11
C ASP A 60 -7.48 -9.07 -11.79
N ARG A 61 -8.57 -9.47 -11.11
CA ARG A 61 -8.92 -8.93 -9.79
C ARG A 61 -7.88 -9.29 -8.75
N GLU A 62 -7.38 -10.52 -8.75
CA GLU A 62 -6.29 -10.96 -7.85
C GLU A 62 -4.99 -10.18 -8.11
N LEU A 63 -4.64 -9.94 -9.37
CA LEU A 63 -3.47 -9.13 -9.73
C LEU A 63 -3.60 -7.69 -9.26
N LEU A 64 -4.78 -7.08 -9.41
CA LEU A 64 -5.06 -5.72 -8.94
C LEU A 64 -5.02 -5.62 -7.41
N ASP A 65 -5.55 -6.63 -6.70
CA ASP A 65 -5.48 -6.72 -5.23
C ASP A 65 -4.02 -6.75 -4.76
N MET A 66 -3.19 -7.61 -5.37
CA MET A 66 -1.77 -7.69 -5.06
C MET A 66 -1.01 -6.39 -5.40
N LEU A 67 -1.34 -5.72 -6.52
CA LEU A 67 -0.75 -4.42 -6.87
C LEU A 67 -1.11 -3.33 -5.85
N GLY A 68 -2.34 -3.36 -5.33
CA GLY A 68 -2.80 -2.50 -4.26
C GLY A 68 -1.99 -2.71 -2.97
N ASP A 69 -1.79 -3.97 -2.55
CA ASP A 69 -1.00 -4.31 -1.36
C ASP A 69 0.47 -3.87 -1.52
N VAL A 70 1.10 -4.11 -2.66
CA VAL A 70 2.47 -3.65 -2.94
C VAL A 70 2.57 -2.12 -2.84
N SER A 71 1.66 -1.40 -3.47
CA SER A 71 1.62 0.06 -3.44
C SER A 71 1.44 0.59 -2.01
N PHE A 72 0.56 -0.06 -1.23
CA PHE A 72 0.33 0.30 0.16
C PHE A 72 1.55 0.06 1.05
N ARG A 73 2.18 -1.11 0.94
CA ARG A 73 3.42 -1.46 1.68
C ARG A 73 4.56 -0.51 1.36
N ARG A 74 4.74 -0.16 0.08
CA ARG A 74 5.71 0.84 -0.35
C ARG A 74 5.44 2.19 0.31
N GLY A 75 4.20 2.64 0.34
CA GLY A 75 3.82 3.87 1.05
C GLY A 75 4.20 3.82 2.54
N LEU A 76 3.98 2.68 3.22
CA LEU A 76 4.39 2.52 4.62
C LEU A 76 5.91 2.56 4.81
N LEU A 77 6.68 1.93 3.93
CA LEU A 77 8.14 2.01 3.93
C LEU A 77 8.64 3.45 3.73
N GLU A 78 8.02 4.20 2.83
CA GLU A 78 8.33 5.62 2.62
C GLU A 78 8.04 6.45 3.88
N VAL A 79 6.90 6.22 4.55
CA VAL A 79 6.59 6.87 5.84
C VAL A 79 7.62 6.51 6.91
N ARG A 80 8.02 5.23 7.01
CA ARG A 80 9.08 4.81 7.95
C ARG A 80 10.40 5.55 7.66
N GLY A 81 10.80 5.60 6.40
CA GLY A 81 12.02 6.31 5.97
C GLY A 81 11.96 7.82 6.20
N VAL A 82 10.78 8.46 6.12
CA VAL A 82 10.61 9.87 6.53
C VAL A 82 10.82 10.03 8.04
N GLN A 83 10.27 9.14 8.86
CA GLN A 83 10.46 9.19 10.32
C GLN A 83 11.94 8.98 10.71
N GLU A 84 12.63 8.04 10.08
CA GLU A 84 14.06 7.78 10.28
C GLU A 84 14.92 9.00 9.91
N ARG A 85 14.62 9.67 8.79
CA ARG A 85 15.33 10.91 8.39
C ARG A 85 15.10 12.06 9.37
N PHE A 86 13.92 12.17 9.96
CA PHE A 86 13.70 13.13 11.04
C PHE A 86 14.51 12.79 12.30
N ASP A 87 14.60 11.51 12.69
CA ASP A 87 15.42 11.08 13.81
C ASP A 87 16.91 11.37 13.59
N GLU A 88 17.41 11.17 12.36
CA GLU A 88 18.75 11.53 11.95
C GLU A 88 18.98 13.05 12.05
N ALA A 89 18.11 13.87 11.45
CA ALA A 89 18.21 15.31 11.52
C ALA A 89 18.24 15.83 12.96
N VAL A 90 17.37 15.33 13.84
CA VAL A 90 17.37 15.68 15.28
C VAL A 90 18.72 15.35 15.93
N ARG A 91 19.28 14.18 15.62
CA ARG A 91 20.59 13.76 16.15
C ARG A 91 21.70 14.70 15.71
N GLU A 92 21.73 15.06 14.43
CA GLU A 92 22.72 15.96 13.84
C GLU A 92 22.62 17.37 14.41
N PHE A 93 21.43 17.96 14.49
CA PHE A 93 21.22 19.28 15.07
C PHE A 93 21.62 19.33 16.55
N ARG A 94 21.29 18.30 17.33
CA ARG A 94 21.72 18.20 18.74
C ARG A 94 23.24 18.07 18.86
N MET A 95 23.90 17.32 17.96
CA MET A 95 25.37 17.26 17.92
C MET A 95 25.97 18.62 17.58
N ALA A 96 25.41 19.35 16.62
CA ALA A 96 25.85 20.70 16.26
C ALA A 96 25.70 21.68 17.42
N ALA A 97 24.57 21.63 18.13
CA ALA A 97 24.33 22.46 19.33
C ALA A 97 25.38 22.19 20.42
N ARG A 98 25.68 20.93 20.71
CA ARG A 98 26.69 20.53 21.71
C ARG A 98 28.12 20.97 21.34
N ARG A 99 28.44 21.05 20.05
CA ARG A 99 29.76 21.51 19.58
C ARG A 99 29.97 23.03 19.71
N GLY A 100 28.95 23.77 20.15
CA GLY A 100 29.15 25.01 20.92
C GLY A 100 29.82 26.17 20.18
N SER A 101 29.39 26.49 18.96
CA SER A 101 29.79 27.74 18.29
C SER A 101 28.60 28.68 18.06
N LEU A 102 28.87 29.99 18.00
CA LEU A 102 27.89 31.03 17.61
C LEU A 102 27.14 30.71 16.31
N ARG A 103 27.73 29.92 15.40
CA ARG A 103 27.10 29.50 14.14
C ARG A 103 25.96 28.48 14.32
N PHE A 104 25.86 27.83 15.48
CA PHE A 104 24.86 26.77 15.74
C PHE A 104 23.87 27.15 16.85
N LYS A 105 23.75 28.45 17.17
CA LYS A 105 22.88 28.93 18.25
C LYS A 105 21.43 28.47 18.16
N ASN A 106 20.93 28.26 16.94
CA ASN A 106 19.55 27.86 16.71
C ASN A 106 19.41 26.34 16.46
N ALA A 107 20.50 25.57 16.49
CA ALA A 107 20.47 24.15 16.17
C ALA A 107 19.58 23.35 17.15
N ASP A 108 19.61 23.69 18.43
CA ASP A 108 18.77 23.02 19.43
C ASP A 108 17.28 23.37 19.27
N GLN A 109 16.98 24.60 18.86
CA GLN A 109 15.61 25.02 18.51
C GLN A 109 15.10 24.23 17.30
N TRP A 110 15.92 24.09 16.26
CA TRP A 110 15.57 23.26 15.10
C TRP A 110 15.36 21.79 15.47
N ALA A 111 16.24 21.21 16.29
CA ALA A 111 16.06 19.85 16.79
C ALA A 111 14.72 19.67 17.51
N THR A 112 14.28 20.68 18.27
CA THR A 112 13.00 20.65 18.98
C THR A 112 11.81 20.71 18.03
N VAL A 113 11.82 21.63 17.04
CA VAL A 113 10.76 21.75 16.03
C VAL A 113 10.64 20.46 15.21
N ILE A 114 11.77 19.91 14.77
CA ILE A 114 11.80 18.69 13.97
C ILE A 114 11.30 17.49 14.78
N ALA A 115 11.73 17.35 16.05
CA ALA A 115 11.26 16.27 16.92
C ALA A 115 9.74 16.32 17.12
N ARG A 116 9.17 17.52 17.28
CA ARG A 116 7.72 17.70 17.38
C ARG A 116 7.01 17.24 16.11
N GLN A 117 7.47 17.66 14.93
CA GLN A 117 6.85 17.27 13.66
C GLN A 117 6.89 15.74 13.45
N ARG A 118 8.03 15.12 13.79
CA ARG A 118 8.18 13.67 13.79
C ARG A 118 7.15 12.98 14.70
N ASP A 119 6.97 13.50 15.91
CA ASP A 119 6.04 12.92 16.88
C ASP A 119 4.58 13.07 16.44
N GLU A 120 4.23 14.17 15.77
CA GLU A 120 2.91 14.34 15.15
C GLU A 120 2.67 13.29 14.06
N ILE A 121 3.64 13.02 13.18
CA ILE A 121 3.55 11.97 12.14
C ILE A 121 3.38 10.58 12.78
N ARG A 122 4.20 10.27 13.79
CA ARG A 122 4.08 9.00 14.53
C ARG A 122 2.74 8.86 15.22
N GLN A 123 2.23 9.95 15.79
CA GLN A 123 0.94 9.94 16.45
C GLN A 123 -0.18 9.68 15.44
N LEU A 124 -0.18 10.37 14.31
CA LEU A 124 -1.15 10.15 13.23
C LEU A 124 -1.13 8.70 12.73
N ALA A 125 0.05 8.14 12.48
CA ALA A 125 0.21 6.74 12.08
C ALA A 125 -0.36 5.77 13.12
N ARG A 126 -0.08 5.99 14.41
CA ARG A 126 -0.63 5.15 15.49
C ARG A 126 -2.14 5.26 15.63
N THR A 127 -2.69 6.49 15.60
CA THR A 127 -4.13 6.71 15.79
C THR A 127 -4.97 6.24 14.61
N SER A 128 -4.40 6.23 13.40
CA SER A 128 -5.05 5.68 12.20
C SER A 128 -4.91 4.16 12.09
N GLY A 129 -4.13 3.51 12.95
CA GLY A 129 -3.81 2.09 12.83
C GLY A 129 -2.78 1.78 11.73
N LEU A 130 -2.20 2.80 11.11
CA LEU A 130 -1.24 2.73 10.00
C LEU A 130 0.21 2.91 10.46
N ASP A 131 0.54 2.45 11.67
CA ASP A 131 1.90 2.47 12.19
C ASP A 131 2.79 1.56 11.31
N PRO A 132 3.77 2.10 10.55
CA PRO A 132 4.53 1.32 9.59
C PRO A 132 5.20 0.09 10.21
N ASP A 133 5.77 0.22 11.41
CA ASP A 133 6.47 -0.88 12.07
C ASP A 133 5.51 -2.00 12.46
N ARG A 134 4.30 -1.64 12.90
CA ARG A 134 3.26 -2.62 13.28
C ARG A 134 2.63 -3.29 12.07
N VAL A 135 2.40 -2.53 11.02
CA VAL A 135 1.71 -3.01 9.83
C VAL A 135 2.66 -3.87 8.98
N LEU A 136 3.91 -3.42 8.79
CA LEU A 136 4.92 -4.20 8.08
C LEU A 136 5.33 -5.45 8.85
N ALA A 137 5.29 -5.47 10.18
CA ALA A 137 5.55 -6.69 10.95
C ALA A 137 4.45 -7.77 10.82
N ARG A 138 3.28 -7.46 10.25
CA ARG A 138 2.20 -8.43 10.01
C ARG A 138 2.39 -9.15 8.68
N GLN A 139 2.10 -10.45 8.65
CA GLN A 139 2.10 -11.23 7.42
C GLN A 139 0.99 -10.76 6.47
N SER A 140 1.23 -10.88 5.16
CA SER A 140 0.39 -10.35 4.06
C SER A 140 -1.08 -10.78 4.09
N ASN A 141 -1.37 -11.97 4.62
CA ASN A 141 -2.73 -12.48 4.66
C ASN A 141 -3.66 -11.78 5.69
N ASP A 142 -3.13 -10.95 6.59
CA ASP A 142 -3.91 -10.33 7.68
C ASP A 142 -4.40 -8.90 7.39
N PHE A 143 -4.06 -8.32 6.24
CA PHE A 143 -4.39 -6.92 5.93
C PHE A 143 -5.89 -6.67 5.75
N LYS A 144 -6.66 -7.69 5.38
CA LYS A 144 -8.14 -7.60 5.30
C LYS A 144 -8.79 -7.27 6.64
N GLY A 145 -8.12 -7.55 7.77
CA GLY A 145 -8.60 -7.22 9.11
C GLY A 145 -8.28 -5.79 9.57
N LEU A 146 -7.51 -5.02 8.80
CA LEU A 146 -7.11 -3.64 9.12
C LEU A 146 -8.01 -2.57 8.49
N LEU A 147 -8.83 -2.95 7.51
CA LEU A 147 -9.78 -2.02 6.91
C LEU A 147 -10.91 -1.76 7.92
N PRO A 148 -11.26 -0.50 8.21
CA PRO A 148 -12.53 -0.21 8.85
C PRO A 148 -13.65 -0.84 8.02
N PRO A 149 -14.73 -1.33 8.66
CA PRO A 149 -15.84 -1.91 7.92
C PRO A 149 -16.28 -0.92 6.84
N LEU A 150 -16.43 -1.41 5.61
CA LEU A 150 -16.95 -0.60 4.52
C LEU A 150 -18.23 0.09 5.02
N PRO A 151 -18.40 1.40 4.77
CA PRO A 151 -19.68 2.03 5.02
C PRO A 151 -20.72 1.21 4.24
N THR A 152 -21.66 0.59 4.95
CA THR A 152 -22.81 -0.07 4.33
C THR A 152 -23.42 0.93 3.35
N GLU A 153 -23.54 0.54 2.08
CA GLU A 153 -24.26 1.32 1.08
C GLU A 153 -25.56 1.82 1.72
N PRO A 154 -25.87 3.12 1.65
CA PRO A 154 -27.17 3.59 2.08
C PRO A 154 -28.20 2.81 1.27
N ALA A 155 -29.15 2.18 1.98
CA ALA A 155 -30.22 1.40 1.37
C ALA A 155 -30.81 2.18 0.19
N PRO A 156 -31.11 1.51 -0.95
CA PRO A 156 -31.62 2.20 -2.13
C PRO A 156 -32.82 3.04 -1.71
N ALA A 157 -32.74 4.34 -2.01
CA ALA A 157 -33.81 5.28 -1.70
C ALA A 157 -35.11 4.73 -2.28
N ALA A 158 -36.11 4.52 -1.42
CA ALA A 158 -37.42 4.06 -1.83
C ALA A 158 -37.93 4.96 -2.97
N GLU A 159 -38.31 4.35 -4.08
CA GLU A 159 -38.85 5.07 -5.24
C GLU A 159 -39.99 5.99 -4.79
N PRO A 160 -40.03 7.24 -5.25
CA PRO A 160 -41.11 8.15 -4.90
C PRO A 160 -42.43 7.58 -5.44
N THR A 161 -43.32 7.22 -4.53
CA THR A 161 -44.69 6.79 -4.82
C THR A 161 -45.34 7.78 -5.80
N PRO A 162 -45.88 7.35 -6.95
CA PRO A 162 -46.45 8.26 -7.92
C PRO A 162 -47.64 9.01 -7.30
N ALA A 163 -47.57 10.34 -7.35
CA ALA A 163 -48.64 11.21 -6.89
C ALA A 163 -49.92 10.91 -7.69
N LYS A 164 -51.01 10.63 -6.96
CA LYS A 164 -52.35 10.44 -7.51
C LYS A 164 -52.78 11.75 -8.19
N ALA A 165 -53.05 11.68 -9.49
CA ALA A 165 -53.52 12.83 -10.27
C ALA A 165 -54.83 13.39 -9.67
N PRO A 166 -55.01 14.72 -9.65
CA PRO A 166 -56.25 15.34 -9.19
C PRO A 166 -57.41 15.02 -10.13
N ASP A 167 -58.51 14.62 -9.52
CA ASP A 167 -59.79 14.30 -10.16
C ASP A 167 -60.34 15.53 -10.88
N ALA A 168 -60.47 15.45 -12.21
CA ALA A 168 -61.04 16.51 -13.03
C ALA A 168 -62.57 16.43 -12.92
N GLY A 169 -63.11 16.99 -11.84
CA GLY A 169 -64.54 17.25 -11.70
C GLY A 169 -64.96 18.40 -12.61
N ALA A 170 -65.66 18.07 -13.70
CA ALA A 170 -66.39 19.01 -14.54
C ALA A 170 -67.58 19.63 -13.80
N PRO A 171 -68.08 20.77 -14.29
CA PRO A 171 -69.42 20.73 -14.90
C PRO A 171 -69.40 20.95 -16.41
#